data_AF-A0A2K3M3H9-F1
#
_entry.id   AF-A0A2K3M3H9-F1
#
_cell.length_a   1.000
_cell.length_b   1.000
_cell.length_c   1.000
_cell.angle_alpha   90.00
_cell.angle_beta   90.00
_cell.angle_gamma   90.00
#
_symmetry.space_group_name_H-M   'P 1'
#
loop_
_entity.id
_entity.type
_entity.pdbx_description
1 polymer ?
#
loop_
_entity_poly.entity_id
_entity_poly.type
_entity_poly.pdbx_seq_one_letter_code
_entity_poly.pdbx_strand_id
1 'polypeptide(L)'
;RYKIYIEGYGWSVSEKYILACDSPTLLVKPRYYDFFTRSLQPLQHYWPIKENDKCKSIKHAVDWGNNHQQKAQEIGKAGSKFIHEELSMDYVYDYMFHLLNEYAKLLKFESRVPEGAVELCPETMACNRSRWLEKEFMIESMVREPSTKDPCSLPPPFEPSSLRIFYATKQNLINRVERWENEYWKNNQ
;
A
#
# COMPACT_ATOMS: atom_id res chain seq x y z
N ARG A 1 -11.94 -15.41 -7.48
CA ARG A 1 -12.73 -14.18 -7.29
C ARG A 1 -12.14 -13.34 -6.16
N TYR A 2 -12.13 -13.81 -4.93
CA TYR A 2 -11.53 -13.09 -3.81
C TYR A 2 -10.01 -13.31 -3.73
N LYS A 3 -9.28 -12.33 -3.18
CA LYS A 3 -7.85 -12.43 -2.86
C LYS A 3 -7.66 -12.07 -1.39
N ILE A 4 -6.80 -12.80 -0.68
CA ILE A 4 -6.57 -12.58 0.75
C ILE A 4 -5.18 -11.99 0.93
N TYR A 5 -5.09 -10.87 1.62
CA TYR A 5 -3.83 -10.35 2.14
C TYR A 5 -3.70 -10.72 3.62
N ILE A 6 -2.58 -11.34 3.96
CA ILE A 6 -2.17 -11.68 5.32
C ILE A 6 -0.68 -11.40 5.49
N GLU A 7 -0.30 -10.90 6.65
CA GLU A 7 1.07 -10.60 6.99
C GLU A 7 1.88 -11.87 7.25
N GLY A 8 3.19 -11.79 7.02
CA GLY A 8 4.15 -12.84 7.35
C GLY A 8 4.90 -12.47 8.62
N TYR A 9 6.23 -12.41 8.53
CA TYR A 9 7.08 -11.88 9.60
C TYR A 9 6.86 -10.36 9.81
N GLY A 10 6.60 -9.65 8.71
CA GLY A 10 6.25 -8.23 8.66
C GLY A 10 5.12 -7.98 7.68
N TRP A 11 5.04 -6.76 7.13
CA TRP A 11 4.23 -6.50 5.94
C TRP A 11 4.73 -7.35 4.77
N SER A 12 3.84 -7.68 3.84
CA SER A 12 4.19 -8.50 2.67
C SER A 12 4.12 -7.68 1.39
N VAL A 13 5.14 -7.82 0.55
CA VAL A 13 5.21 -7.18 -0.78
C VAL A 13 4.04 -7.56 -1.70
N SER A 14 3.31 -8.62 -1.37
CA SER A 14 2.13 -9.08 -2.10
C SER A 14 0.93 -8.14 -2.01
N GLU A 15 0.85 -7.23 -1.02
CA GLU A 15 -0.33 -6.36 -0.81
C GLU A 15 -0.71 -5.60 -2.09
N LYS A 16 0.26 -4.89 -2.69
CA LYS A 16 0.05 -4.11 -3.91
C LYS A 16 -0.40 -4.97 -5.10
N TYR A 17 0.18 -6.16 -5.26
CA TYR A 17 -0.18 -7.06 -6.37
C TYR A 17 -1.57 -7.66 -6.19
N ILE A 18 -1.95 -7.95 -4.95
CA ILE A 18 -3.29 -8.44 -4.61
C ILE A 18 -4.34 -7.37 -4.92
N LEU A 19 -4.11 -6.13 -4.50
CA LEU A 19 -5.03 -5.00 -4.74
C LEU A 19 -5.19 -4.69 -6.24
N ALA A 20 -4.14 -4.87 -7.05
CA ALA A 20 -4.16 -4.61 -8.50
C ALA A 20 -4.93 -5.64 -9.36
N CYS A 21 -5.54 -6.68 -8.76
CA CYS A 21 -6.14 -7.79 -9.50
C CYS A 21 -7.63 -7.62 -9.87
N ASP A 22 -8.20 -6.40 -9.77
CA ASP A 22 -9.65 -6.12 -9.89
C ASP A 22 -10.56 -7.04 -9.04
N SER A 23 -9.96 -7.67 -8.03
CA SER A 23 -10.55 -8.72 -7.23
C SER A 23 -10.86 -8.17 -5.85
N PRO A 24 -12.03 -8.47 -5.26
CA PRO A 24 -12.31 -8.03 -3.90
C PRO A 24 -11.22 -8.56 -2.95
N THR A 25 -10.47 -7.64 -2.36
CA THR A 25 -9.36 -7.94 -1.47
C THR A 25 -9.87 -8.07 -0.05
N LEU A 26 -9.65 -9.24 0.55
CA LEU A 26 -9.91 -9.52 1.96
C LEU A 26 -8.63 -9.22 2.74
N LEU A 27 -8.60 -8.08 3.42
CA LEU A 27 -7.42 -7.58 4.10
C LEU A 27 -7.52 -7.91 5.58
N VAL A 28 -6.73 -8.89 6.02
CA VAL A 28 -6.57 -9.22 7.44
C VAL A 28 -5.97 -8.03 8.15
N LYS A 29 -6.60 -7.61 9.27
CA LYS A 29 -6.22 -6.41 10.03
C LYS A 29 -4.69 -6.34 10.21
N PRO A 30 -4.02 -5.37 9.55
CA PRO A 30 -2.57 -5.35 9.49
C PRO A 30 -2.01 -4.79 10.79
N ARG A 31 -0.83 -5.28 11.19
CA ARG A 31 0.00 -4.74 12.28
C ARG A 31 1.14 -3.90 11.73
N TYR A 32 1.60 -4.24 10.54
CA TYR A 32 2.65 -3.57 9.80
C TYR A 32 2.05 -2.80 8.63
N TYR A 33 2.57 -1.61 8.37
CA TYR A 33 2.06 -0.73 7.32
C TYR A 33 3.18 -0.42 6.34
N ASP A 34 2.89 -0.66 5.06
CA ASP A 34 3.67 -0.04 3.99
C ASP A 34 3.30 1.45 3.88
N PHE A 35 4.06 2.24 3.12
CA PHE A 35 3.89 3.69 3.05
C PHE A 35 2.50 4.10 2.52
N PHE A 36 1.88 3.28 1.67
CA PHE A 36 0.55 3.54 1.11
C PHE A 36 -0.61 2.89 1.89
N THR A 37 -0.36 1.85 2.68
CA THR A 37 -1.41 1.02 3.32
C THR A 37 -2.35 1.87 4.20
N ARG A 38 -1.84 2.93 4.82
CA ARG A 38 -2.62 3.82 5.68
C ARG A 38 -3.70 4.59 4.92
N SER A 39 -3.48 4.88 3.64
CA SER A 39 -4.40 5.60 2.75
C SER A 39 -5.58 4.74 2.30
N LEU A 40 -5.53 3.41 2.47
CA LEU A 40 -6.61 2.52 2.06
C LEU A 40 -7.86 2.65 2.97
N GLN A 41 -9.06 2.67 2.38
CA GLN A 41 -10.33 2.75 3.09
C GLN A 41 -11.10 1.40 3.02
N PRO A 42 -11.60 0.89 4.17
CA PRO A 42 -12.44 -0.30 4.19
C PRO A 42 -13.75 -0.08 3.43
N LEU A 43 -14.30 -1.11 2.81
CA LEU A 43 -15.49 -1.08 1.95
C LEU A 43 -15.38 -0.17 0.70
N GLN A 44 -14.23 0.49 0.51
CA GLN A 44 -13.89 1.22 -0.71
C GLN A 44 -12.80 0.49 -1.47
N HIS A 45 -11.64 0.25 -0.86
CA HIS A 45 -10.50 -0.40 -1.52
C HIS A 45 -10.36 -1.88 -1.15
N TYR A 46 -10.92 -2.30 -0.02
CA TYR A 46 -10.82 -3.68 0.48
C TYR A 46 -11.94 -4.02 1.47
N TRP A 47 -12.11 -5.29 1.77
CA TRP A 47 -12.96 -5.79 2.85
C TRP A 47 -12.14 -6.12 4.10
N PRO A 48 -12.42 -5.52 5.27
CA PRO A 48 -11.64 -5.76 6.49
C PRO A 48 -11.94 -7.14 7.08
N ILE A 49 -10.89 -7.86 7.49
CA ILE A 49 -10.99 -9.18 8.14
C ILE A 49 -10.40 -9.10 9.56
N LYS A 50 -11.11 -9.67 10.54
CA LYS A 50 -10.66 -9.72 11.93
C LYS A 50 -9.42 -10.61 12.09
N GLU A 51 -8.47 -10.15 12.89
CA GLU A 51 -7.23 -10.88 13.17
C GLU A 51 -7.46 -12.11 14.07
N ASN A 52 -8.35 -12.02 15.07
CA ASN A 52 -8.51 -13.08 16.07
C ASN A 52 -9.45 -14.23 15.63
N ASP A 53 -10.30 -14.02 14.63
CA ASP A 53 -11.24 -15.05 14.11
C ASP A 53 -11.31 -14.97 12.58
N LYS A 54 -10.14 -15.18 11.94
CA LYS A 54 -9.97 -15.03 10.48
C LYS A 54 -10.92 -15.92 9.70
N CYS A 55 -11.07 -17.18 10.10
CA CYS A 55 -11.87 -18.15 9.36
C CYS A 55 -13.35 -17.73 9.30
N LYS A 56 -13.95 -17.34 10.43
CA LYS A 56 -15.35 -16.87 10.45
C LYS A 56 -15.52 -15.54 9.72
N SER A 57 -14.58 -14.62 9.91
CA SER A 57 -14.63 -13.31 9.26
C SER A 57 -14.50 -13.43 7.73
N ILE A 58 -13.62 -14.31 7.24
CA ILE A 58 -13.50 -14.65 5.80
C ILE A 58 -14.77 -15.32 5.29
N LYS A 59 -15.34 -16.29 6.01
CA LYS A 59 -16.59 -16.95 5.61
C LYS A 59 -17.72 -15.94 5.44
N HIS A 60 -17.92 -15.05 6.42
CA HIS A 60 -18.91 -13.98 6.34
C HIS A 60 -18.65 -13.05 5.14
N ALA A 61 -17.41 -12.62 4.93
CA ALA A 61 -17.05 -11.74 3.82
C ALA A 61 -17.36 -12.37 2.44
N VAL A 62 -17.03 -13.65 2.27
CA VAL A 62 -17.27 -14.39 1.03
C VAL A 62 -18.77 -14.58 0.78
N ASP A 63 -19.55 -14.95 1.80
CA ASP A 63 -21.00 -15.09 1.69
C ASP A 63 -21.65 -13.74 1.35
N TRP A 64 -21.27 -12.67 2.05
CA TRP A 64 -21.76 -11.33 1.78
C TRP A 64 -21.45 -10.92 0.33
N GLY A 65 -20.21 -11.12 -0.12
CA GLY A 65 -19.80 -10.75 -1.47
C GLY A 65 -20.49 -11.59 -2.56
N ASN A 66 -20.76 -12.87 -2.29
CA ASN A 66 -21.50 -13.72 -3.22
C ASN A 66 -22.97 -13.28 -3.37
N ASN A 67 -23.56 -12.73 -2.31
CA ASN A 67 -24.91 -12.15 -2.31
C ASN A 67 -24.95 -10.69 -2.82
N HIS A 68 -23.79 -10.03 -2.92
CA HIS A 68 -23.65 -8.62 -3.35
C HIS A 68 -22.59 -8.46 -4.43
N GLN A 69 -22.68 -9.25 -5.49
CA GLN A 69 -21.62 -9.39 -6.49
C GLN A 69 -21.18 -8.07 -7.12
N GLN A 70 -22.13 -7.19 -7.46
CA GLN A 70 -21.82 -5.87 -8.03
C GLN A 70 -20.99 -5.02 -7.06
N LYS A 71 -21.41 -4.91 -5.80
CA LYS A 71 -20.68 -4.15 -4.76
C LYS A 71 -19.31 -4.76 -4.47
N ALA A 72 -19.21 -6.08 -4.42
CA ALA A 72 -17.93 -6.75 -4.25
C ALA A 72 -16.97 -6.43 -5.40
N GLN A 73 -17.46 -6.44 -6.64
CA GLN A 73 -16.68 -6.07 -7.82
C GLN A 73 -16.27 -4.58 -7.82
N GLU A 74 -17.15 -3.69 -7.38
CA GLU A 74 -16.83 -2.26 -7.20
C GLU A 74 -15.68 -2.06 -6.24
N ILE A 75 -15.68 -2.76 -5.08
CA ILE A 75 -14.57 -2.73 -4.12
C ILE A 75 -13.27 -3.21 -4.77
N GLY A 76 -13.32 -4.34 -5.49
CA GLY A 76 -12.15 -4.88 -6.19
C GLY A 76 -11.56 -3.93 -7.22
N LYS A 77 -12.41 -3.31 -8.04
CA LYS A 77 -12.00 -2.31 -9.04
C LYS A 77 -11.48 -1.03 -8.40
N ALA A 78 -12.08 -0.57 -7.31
CA ALA A 78 -11.62 0.63 -6.60
C ALA A 78 -10.26 0.39 -5.93
N GLY A 79 -10.00 -0.80 -5.39
CA GLY A 79 -8.67 -1.19 -4.88
C GLY A 79 -7.61 -1.21 -5.99
N SER A 80 -7.94 -1.76 -7.14
CA SER A 80 -7.05 -1.80 -8.32
C SER A 80 -6.78 -0.40 -8.87
N LYS A 81 -7.83 0.42 -9.01
CA LYS A 81 -7.75 1.82 -9.42
C LYS A 81 -6.82 2.62 -8.49
N PHE A 82 -6.93 2.43 -7.17
CA PHE A 82 -6.02 3.05 -6.21
C PHE A 82 -4.56 2.69 -6.48
N ILE A 83 -4.23 1.41 -6.75
CA ILE A 83 -2.85 1.02 -7.05
C ILE A 83 -2.37 1.65 -8.36
N HIS A 84 -3.21 1.70 -9.39
CA HIS A 84 -2.82 2.27 -10.67
C HIS A 84 -2.65 3.80 -10.65
N GLU A 85 -3.48 4.51 -9.89
CA GLU A 85 -3.50 5.98 -9.87
C GLU A 85 -2.65 6.57 -8.74
N GLU A 86 -2.67 5.97 -7.54
CA GLU A 86 -2.06 6.52 -6.32
C GLU A 86 -0.74 5.82 -5.95
N LEU A 87 -0.38 4.71 -6.63
CA LEU A 87 0.87 3.97 -6.41
C LEU A 87 1.70 3.85 -7.71
N SER A 88 1.67 4.89 -8.53
CA SER A 88 2.51 5.02 -9.72
C SER A 88 3.98 5.19 -9.35
N MET A 89 4.91 4.84 -10.26
CA MET A 89 6.35 5.00 -10.01
C MET A 89 6.74 6.46 -9.77
N ASP A 90 6.07 7.40 -10.42
CA ASP A 90 6.27 8.85 -10.22
C ASP A 90 6.01 9.21 -8.75
N TYR A 91 4.89 8.79 -8.18
CA TYR A 91 4.56 9.04 -6.78
C TYR A 91 5.44 8.26 -5.80
N VAL A 92 5.93 7.07 -6.16
CA VAL A 92 6.92 6.35 -5.35
C VAL A 92 8.22 7.14 -5.25
N TYR A 93 8.74 7.65 -6.37
CA TYR A 93 9.96 8.44 -6.39
C TYR A 93 9.78 9.79 -5.67
N ASP A 94 8.64 10.47 -5.88
CA ASP A 94 8.31 11.70 -5.16
C ASP A 94 8.24 11.47 -3.64
N TYR A 95 7.57 10.41 -3.20
CA TYR A 95 7.50 10.07 -1.78
C TYR A 95 8.90 9.83 -1.16
N MET A 96 9.74 9.06 -1.85
CA MET A 96 11.11 8.76 -1.37
C MET A 96 11.97 10.02 -1.33
N PHE A 97 11.94 10.84 -2.37
CA PHE A 97 12.70 12.09 -2.41
C PHE A 97 12.25 13.05 -1.30
N HIS A 98 10.94 13.26 -1.15
CA HIS A 98 10.40 14.10 -0.09
C HIS A 98 10.79 13.62 1.31
N LEU A 99 10.66 12.31 1.57
CA LEU A 99 11.03 11.72 2.86
C LEU A 99 12.50 11.98 3.19
N LEU A 100 13.41 11.73 2.25
CA LEU A 100 14.84 11.95 2.45
C LEU A 100 15.16 13.45 2.63
N ASN A 101 14.52 14.32 1.86
CA ASN A 101 14.72 15.76 1.93
C ASN A 101 14.23 16.35 3.27
N GLU A 102 13.04 15.98 3.75
CA GLU A 102 12.54 16.42 5.06
C GLU A 102 13.36 15.84 6.20
N TYR A 103 13.79 14.58 6.10
CA TYR A 103 14.67 13.97 7.11
C TYR A 103 16.03 14.68 7.20
N ALA A 104 16.62 15.06 6.06
CA ALA A 104 17.90 15.77 6.03
C ALA A 104 17.86 17.11 6.79
N LYS A 105 16.72 17.82 6.80
CA LYS A 105 16.53 19.06 7.56
C LYS A 105 16.58 18.86 9.08
N LEU A 106 16.38 17.64 9.57
CA LEU A 106 16.45 17.31 10.99
C LEU A 106 17.89 17.07 11.48
N LEU A 107 18.85 16.94 10.57
CA LEU A 107 20.25 16.69 10.91
C LEU A 107 20.84 17.92 11.61
N LYS A 108 21.46 17.68 12.78
CA LYS A 108 22.10 18.71 13.60
C LYS A 108 23.62 18.75 13.42
N PHE A 109 24.12 18.14 12.35
CA PHE A 109 25.54 18.04 12.06
C PHE A 109 25.79 18.23 10.55
N GLU A 110 27.01 18.61 10.21
CA GLU A 110 27.47 18.69 8.82
C GLU A 110 27.80 17.28 8.32
N SER A 111 27.12 16.83 7.27
CA SER A 111 27.36 15.51 6.67
C SER A 111 28.75 15.47 6.02
N ARG A 112 29.51 14.42 6.29
CA ARG A 112 30.82 14.15 5.67
C ARG A 112 30.86 12.70 5.20
N VAL A 113 31.52 12.48 4.07
CA VAL A 113 31.73 11.12 3.54
C VAL A 113 32.65 10.36 4.49
N PRO A 114 32.22 9.22 5.07
CA PRO A 114 33.07 8.46 5.99
C PRO A 114 34.22 7.77 5.25
N GLU A 115 35.34 7.60 5.94
CA GLU A 115 36.50 6.87 5.41
C GLU A 115 36.10 5.43 5.07
N GLY A 116 36.49 4.96 3.88
CA GLY A 116 36.12 3.63 3.37
C GLY A 116 34.73 3.55 2.73
N ALA A 117 34.00 4.67 2.62
CA ALA A 117 32.77 4.70 1.82
C ALA A 117 33.08 4.40 0.34
N VAL A 118 32.23 3.58 -0.27
CA VAL A 118 32.31 3.26 -1.70
C VAL A 118 31.19 3.99 -2.41
N GLU A 119 31.54 4.76 -3.44
CA GLU A 119 30.57 5.43 -4.30
C GLU A 119 29.75 4.41 -5.09
N LEU A 120 28.43 4.56 -5.07
CA LEU A 120 27.51 3.77 -5.88
C LEU A 120 27.07 4.62 -7.08
N CYS A 121 27.56 4.29 -8.26
CA CYS A 121 27.10 4.88 -9.53
C CYS A 121 26.06 3.97 -10.21
N PRO A 122 25.08 4.50 -10.95
CA PRO A 122 24.09 3.69 -11.69
C PRO A 122 24.73 2.61 -12.57
N GLU A 123 25.86 2.91 -13.21
CA GLU A 123 26.62 2.00 -14.05
C GLU A 123 27.20 0.84 -13.23
N THR A 124 27.69 1.13 -12.03
CA THR A 124 28.26 0.12 -11.12
C THR A 124 27.19 -0.81 -10.52
N MET A 125 25.95 -0.33 -10.36
CA MET A 125 24.82 -1.15 -9.89
C MET A 125 24.51 -2.30 -10.85
N ALA A 126 24.52 -2.02 -12.16
CA ALA A 126 24.27 -3.03 -13.19
C ALA A 126 25.46 -3.98 -13.44
N CYS A 127 26.70 -3.49 -13.26
CA CYS A 127 27.93 -4.23 -13.56
C CYS A 127 28.14 -5.48 -12.69
N ASN A 128 27.73 -5.46 -11.42
CA ASN A 128 27.95 -6.58 -10.49
C ASN A 128 26.90 -7.70 -10.58
N ARG A 129 25.95 -7.64 -11.53
CA ARG A 129 24.93 -8.69 -11.69
C ARG A 129 25.41 -9.79 -12.63
N SER A 130 25.37 -11.03 -12.15
CA SER A 130 25.77 -12.22 -12.89
C SER A 130 24.71 -12.69 -13.88
N ARG A 131 23.43 -12.32 -13.69
CA ARG A 131 22.32 -12.74 -14.53
C ARG A 131 22.01 -11.70 -15.61
N TRP A 132 22.03 -12.12 -16.87
CA TRP A 132 21.79 -11.24 -18.03
C TRP A 132 20.51 -10.41 -17.93
N LEU A 133 19.37 -11.03 -17.61
CA LEU A 133 18.08 -10.31 -17.51
C LEU A 133 18.09 -9.23 -16.41
N GLU A 134 18.74 -9.49 -15.27
CA GLU A 134 18.83 -8.50 -14.19
C GLU A 134 19.64 -7.28 -14.62
N LYS A 135 20.73 -7.52 -15.36
CA LYS A 135 21.57 -6.48 -15.93
C LYS A 135 20.80 -5.66 -16.97
N GLU A 136 20.06 -6.31 -17.85
CA GLU A 136 19.24 -5.67 -18.89
C GLU A 136 18.18 -4.76 -18.28
N PHE A 137 17.35 -5.27 -17.35
CA PHE A 137 16.33 -4.46 -16.69
C PHE A 137 16.89 -3.27 -15.91
N MET A 138 18.05 -3.44 -15.25
CA MET A 138 18.67 -2.31 -14.56
C MET A 138 19.17 -1.24 -15.53
N ILE A 139 19.76 -1.63 -16.66
CA ILE A 139 20.18 -0.70 -17.70
C ILE A 139 18.99 0.05 -18.30
N GLU A 140 17.89 -0.64 -18.58
CA GLU A 140 16.67 -0.04 -19.11
C GLU A 140 16.01 0.94 -18.14
N SER A 141 16.14 0.69 -16.83
CA SER A 141 15.60 1.58 -15.78
C SER A 141 16.45 2.83 -15.50
N MET A 142 17.61 2.99 -16.14
CA MET A 142 18.48 4.14 -15.89
C MET A 142 17.85 5.44 -16.40
N VAL A 143 17.78 6.43 -15.52
CA VAL A 143 17.39 7.79 -15.86
C VAL A 143 18.47 8.40 -16.76
N ARG A 144 18.11 8.72 -18.01
CA ARG A 144 19.06 9.25 -19.01
C ARG A 144 19.21 10.76 -18.94
N GLU A 145 18.15 11.45 -18.53
CA GLU A 145 18.09 12.91 -18.49
C GLU A 145 17.38 13.36 -17.20
N PRO A 146 17.77 14.51 -16.63
CA PRO A 146 17.07 15.09 -15.49
C PRO A 146 15.59 15.35 -15.84
N SER A 147 14.71 15.24 -14.84
CA SER A 147 13.32 15.65 -14.99
C SER A 147 13.25 17.14 -15.37
N THR A 148 12.43 17.46 -16.37
CA THR A 148 12.08 18.84 -16.73
C THR A 148 10.96 19.42 -15.86
N LYS A 149 10.35 18.58 -15.01
CA LYS A 149 9.38 18.99 -13.99
C LYS A 149 10.08 19.18 -12.66
N ASP A 150 9.64 20.18 -11.91
CA ASP A 150 10.11 20.41 -10.54
C ASP A 150 9.91 19.16 -9.67
N PRO A 151 10.88 18.81 -8.80
CA PRO A 151 10.76 17.65 -7.93
C PRO A 151 9.61 17.86 -6.94
N CYS A 152 8.74 16.85 -6.81
CA CYS A 152 7.66 16.76 -5.84
C CYS A 152 6.61 17.88 -5.89
N SER A 153 5.62 17.74 -6.76
CA SER A 153 4.33 18.42 -6.59
C SER A 153 3.45 17.68 -5.57
N LEU A 154 3.99 17.43 -4.38
CA LEU A 154 3.22 16.77 -3.33
C LEU A 154 2.09 17.69 -2.83
N PRO A 155 0.89 17.14 -2.62
CA PRO A 155 -0.18 17.91 -2.01
C PRO A 155 0.24 18.36 -0.61
N PRO A 156 -0.27 19.51 -0.14
CA PRO A 156 -0.01 19.96 1.22
C PRO A 156 -0.45 18.88 2.23
N PRO A 157 0.17 18.85 3.42
CA PRO A 157 -0.19 17.89 4.46
C PRO A 157 -1.68 18.04 4.83
N PHE A 158 -2.30 16.94 5.23
CA PHE A 158 -3.68 16.97 5.70
C PHE A 158 -3.82 17.90 6.90
N GLU A 159 -4.81 18.79 6.84
CA GLU A 159 -5.28 19.53 8.01
C GLU A 159 -5.59 18.57 9.17
N PRO A 160 -5.23 18.87 10.42
CA PRO A 160 -5.44 17.95 11.55
C PRO A 160 -6.89 17.49 11.71
N SER A 161 -7.86 18.33 11.36
CA SER A 161 -9.29 18.01 11.38
C SER A 161 -9.68 17.00 10.31
N SER A 162 -9.20 17.17 9.06
CA SER A 162 -9.48 16.25 7.95
C SER A 162 -8.85 14.88 8.20
N LEU A 163 -7.64 14.86 8.76
CA LEU A 163 -6.96 13.62 9.15
C LEU A 163 -7.72 12.86 10.24
N ARG A 164 -8.25 13.57 11.25
CA ARG A 164 -9.10 12.96 12.29
C ARG A 164 -10.39 12.37 11.70
N ILE A 165 -11.03 13.10 10.78
CA ILE A 165 -12.23 12.63 10.08
C ILE A 165 -11.91 11.37 9.26
N PHE A 166 -10.78 11.35 8.56
CA PHE A 166 -10.32 10.20 7.79
C PHE A 166 -10.17 8.94 8.66
N TYR A 167 -9.49 9.06 9.80
CA TYR A 167 -9.31 7.94 10.72
C TYR A 167 -10.62 7.51 11.41
N ALA A 168 -11.45 8.46 11.83
CA ALA A 168 -12.76 8.16 12.41
C ALA A 168 -13.65 7.43 11.40
N THR A 169 -13.67 7.87 10.14
CA THR A 169 -14.42 7.21 9.05
C THR A 169 -13.94 5.78 8.85
N LYS A 170 -12.62 5.57 8.78
CA LYS A 170 -12.01 4.24 8.65
C LYS A 170 -12.43 3.32 9.79
N GLN A 171 -12.37 3.79 11.04
CA GLN A 171 -12.78 3.01 12.20
C GLN A 171 -14.29 2.71 12.19
N ASN A 172 -15.12 3.67 11.82
CA ASN A 172 -16.57 3.50 11.74
C ASN A 172 -16.97 2.44 10.69
N LEU A 173 -16.27 2.40 9.54
CA LEU A 173 -16.50 1.40 8.49
C LEU A 173 -16.09 0.00 8.96
N ILE A 174 -14.98 -0.14 9.68
CA ILE A 174 -14.58 -1.41 10.30
C ILE A 174 -15.65 -1.86 11.30
N ASN A 175 -16.04 -0.99 12.23
CA ASN A 175 -17.07 -1.29 13.24
C ASN A 175 -18.42 -1.67 12.60
N ARG A 176 -18.75 -1.12 11.42
CA ARG A 176 -19.94 -1.48 10.65
C ARG A 176 -19.86 -2.93 10.14
N VAL A 177 -18.73 -3.33 9.56
CA VAL A 177 -18.51 -4.72 9.11
C VAL A 177 -18.55 -5.69 10.27
N GLU A 178 -17.95 -5.33 11.42
CA GLU A 178 -17.99 -6.17 12.61
C GLU A 178 -19.42 -6.39 13.14
N ARG A 179 -20.28 -5.36 13.08
CA ARG A 179 -21.71 -5.50 13.43
C ARG A 179 -22.43 -6.44 12.47
N TRP A 180 -22.24 -6.29 11.16
CA TRP A 180 -22.80 -7.20 10.17
C TRP A 180 -22.38 -8.64 10.39
N GLU A 181 -21.10 -8.87 10.68
CA GLU A 181 -20.57 -10.20 10.97
C GLU A 181 -21.22 -10.80 12.22
N ASN A 182 -21.36 -10.01 13.29
CA ASN A 182 -22.00 -10.46 14.53
C ASN A 182 -23.49 -10.80 14.32
N GLU A 183 -24.22 -10.01 13.54
CA GLU A 183 -25.61 -10.28 13.18
C GLU A 183 -25.74 -11.53 12.32
N TYR A 184 -24.85 -11.69 11.32
CA TYR A 184 -24.80 -12.86 10.47
C TYR A 184 -24.62 -14.16 11.28
N TRP A 185 -23.72 -14.19 12.26
CA TRP A 185 -23.51 -15.39 13.08
C TRP A 185 -24.62 -15.65 14.09
N LYS A 186 -25.28 -14.61 14.61
CA LYS A 186 -26.47 -14.77 15.46
C LYS A 186 -27.66 -15.39 14.73
N ASN A 187 -27.83 -15.06 13.44
CA ASN A 187 -28.95 -15.54 12.63
C ASN A 187 -28.71 -16.93 12.01
N ASN A 188 -27.46 -17.40 12.00
CA ASN A 188 -27.05 -18.71 11.47
C ASN A 188 -26.61 -19.70 12.57
N GLN A 189 -26.94 -19.40 13.82
CA GLN A 189 -26.84 -20.30 14.99
C GLN A 189 -28.20 -20.93 15.27
#